data_AF-A0A2I6QN63-F1
#
_entry.id   AF-A0A2I6QN63-F1
#
_cell.length_a   1.000
_cell.length_b   1.000
_cell.length_c   1.000
_cell.angle_alpha   90.00
_cell.angle_beta   90.00
_cell.angle_gamma   90.00
#
_symmetry.space_group_name_H-M   'P 1'
#
loop_
_entity.id
_entity.type
_entity.pdbx_description
1 polymer ?
#
loop_
_entity_poly.entity_id
_entity_poly.type
_entity_poly.pdbx_seq_one_letter_code
_entity_poly.pdbx_strand_id
1 'polypeptide(L)'
;MIQYAVEVLKVKHIIVCGHYGCGGVGAAMQQREFGLLDNWLRHLKDIYQKYEADLAAVADDHARFDRFCELNVIEQVYHVCQTTLVQGAWRRGQELAVHGWIYGVHDGLIHDLNLTITRAEEIDALYRMVAKR
;
A
#
# COMPACT_ATOMS: atom_id res chain seq x y z
N MET A 1 1.18 7.86 -13.88
CA MET A 1 2.50 8.07 -13.26
C MET A 1 3.36 6.81 -13.31
N ILE A 2 2.94 5.69 -12.68
CA ILE A 2 3.73 4.44 -12.63
C ILE A 2 4.17 3.94 -14.02
N GLN A 3 3.28 3.98 -15.02
CA GLN A 3 3.62 3.54 -16.39
C GLN A 3 4.87 4.24 -16.93
N TYR A 4 4.92 5.57 -16.85
CA TYR A 4 6.06 6.33 -17.37
C TYR A 4 7.35 6.01 -16.61
N ALA A 5 7.28 5.94 -15.28
CA ALA A 5 8.43 5.58 -14.45
C ALA A 5 9.00 4.20 -14.80
N VAL A 6 8.11 3.21 -14.99
CA VAL A 6 8.51 1.82 -15.26
C VAL A 6 8.88 1.60 -16.73
N GLU A 7 8.11 2.12 -17.68
CA GLU A 7 8.26 1.82 -19.10
C GLU A 7 9.20 2.77 -19.82
N VAL A 8 9.28 4.04 -19.40
CA VAL A 8 10.12 5.05 -20.06
C VAL A 8 11.40 5.27 -19.26
N LEU A 9 11.30 5.60 -17.97
CA LEU A 9 12.49 5.90 -17.15
C LEU A 9 13.23 4.64 -16.66
N LYS A 10 12.58 3.47 -16.75
CA LYS A 10 13.15 2.17 -16.32
C LYS A 10 13.64 2.20 -14.88
N VAL A 11 12.89 2.84 -13.97
CA VAL A 11 13.22 2.82 -12.54
C VAL A 11 13.31 1.38 -12.04
N LYS A 12 14.24 1.13 -11.12
CA LYS A 12 14.41 -0.18 -10.48
C LYS A 12 13.64 -0.32 -9.17
N HIS A 13 13.22 0.80 -8.58
CA HIS A 13 12.58 0.84 -7.28
C HIS A 13 11.35 1.74 -7.32
N ILE A 14 10.24 1.23 -6.80
CA ILE A 14 9.04 1.99 -6.46
C ILE A 14 8.90 1.94 -4.95
N ILE A 15 8.70 3.09 -4.31
CA ILE A 15 8.45 3.17 -2.88
C ILE A 15 7.03 3.69 -2.68
N VAL A 16 6.20 2.90 -2.02
CA VAL A 16 4.94 3.36 -1.46
C VAL A 16 5.25 3.82 -0.05
N CYS A 17 5.18 5.14 0.18
CA CYS A 17 5.53 5.75 1.45
C CYS A 17 4.28 6.31 2.12
N GLY A 18 3.94 5.78 3.30
CA GLY A 18 2.92 6.36 4.18
C GLY A 18 3.55 7.22 5.28
N HIS A 19 2.72 7.71 6.19
CA HIS A 19 3.20 8.46 7.34
C HIS A 19 2.28 8.29 8.55
N TYR A 20 2.88 8.32 9.75
CA TYR A 20 2.12 8.38 11.00
C TYR A 20 1.44 9.75 11.12
N GLY A 21 0.31 9.81 11.83
CA GLY A 21 -0.51 11.03 11.93
C GLY A 21 -1.29 11.38 10.65
N CYS A 22 -1.52 10.42 9.75
CA CYS A 22 -2.26 10.68 8.51
C CYS A 22 -3.73 11.06 8.76
N GLY A 23 -4.09 12.31 8.46
CA GLY A 23 -5.46 12.82 8.60
C GLY A 23 -6.48 12.05 7.76
N GLY A 24 -6.09 11.51 6.60
CA GLY A 24 -6.97 10.68 5.76
C GLY A 24 -7.28 9.33 6.41
N VAL A 25 -6.26 8.65 6.94
CA VAL A 25 -6.44 7.42 7.72
C VAL A 25 -7.31 7.70 8.95
N GLY A 26 -7.05 8.82 9.63
CA GLY A 26 -7.80 9.21 10.84
C GLY A 26 -9.26 9.52 10.55
N ALA A 27 -9.53 10.19 9.42
CA ALA A 27 -10.89 10.43 8.94
C ALA A 27 -11.61 9.13 8.58
N ALA A 28 -10.92 8.18 7.93
CA ALA A 28 -11.51 6.89 7.55
C ALA A 28 -11.93 6.02 8.77
N MET A 29 -11.24 6.15 9.90
CA MET A 29 -11.58 5.46 11.16
C MET A 29 -12.77 6.09 11.89
N GLN A 30 -13.18 7.31 11.53
CA GLN A 30 -14.29 8.01 12.18
C GLN A 30 -15.62 7.70 11.49
N GLN A 31 -16.67 7.61 12.30
CA GLN A 31 -18.06 7.52 11.84
C GLN A 31 -18.65 8.93 11.63
N ARG A 32 -17.96 9.74 10.82
CA ARG A 32 -18.34 11.13 10.47
C ARG A 32 -18.37 11.29 8.96
N GLU A 33 -19.29 12.13 8.48
CA GLU A 33 -19.37 12.53 7.06
C GLU A 33 -18.31 13.60 6.73
N PHE A 34 -17.60 13.38 5.62
CA PHE A 34 -16.61 14.31 5.05
C PHE A 34 -16.99 14.74 3.62
N GLY A 35 -18.19 14.42 3.15
CA GLY A 35 -18.71 14.83 1.84
C GLY A 35 -18.07 14.04 0.69
N LEU A 36 -17.65 14.74 -0.38
CA LEU A 36 -17.07 14.07 -1.56
C LEU A 36 -15.82 13.23 -1.23
N LEU A 37 -15.09 13.60 -0.17
CA LEU A 37 -13.91 12.88 0.31
C LEU A 37 -14.25 11.44 0.72
N ASP A 38 -15.47 11.17 1.18
CA ASP A 38 -15.88 9.84 1.63
C ASP A 38 -15.80 8.78 0.53
N ASN A 39 -15.93 9.17 -0.74
CA ASN A 39 -15.75 8.24 -1.86
C ASN A 39 -14.30 7.74 -1.97
N TRP A 40 -13.34 8.60 -1.67
CA TRP A 40 -11.93 8.23 -1.61
C TRP A 40 -11.60 7.47 -0.31
N LEU A 41 -12.14 7.93 0.83
CA LEU A 41 -11.95 7.27 2.12
C LEU A 41 -12.56 5.86 2.16
N ARG A 42 -13.54 5.55 1.29
CA ARG A 42 -14.08 4.20 1.16
C ARG A 42 -13.00 3.15 0.95
N HIS A 43 -11.97 3.44 0.14
CA HIS A 43 -10.87 2.51 -0.08
C HIS A 43 -10.08 2.21 1.20
N LEU A 44 -9.92 3.20 2.09
CA LEU A 44 -9.33 2.98 3.41
C LEU A 44 -10.28 2.15 4.28
N LYS A 45 -11.59 2.43 4.26
CA LYS A 45 -12.58 1.65 5.01
C LYS A 45 -12.64 0.18 4.58
N ASP A 46 -12.46 -0.11 3.30
CA ASP A 46 -12.36 -1.48 2.78
C ASP A 46 -11.14 -2.21 3.37
N ILE A 47 -9.99 -1.51 3.49
CA ILE A 47 -8.79 -2.05 4.15
C ILE A 47 -9.04 -2.25 5.65
N TYR A 48 -9.68 -1.29 6.32
CA TYR A 48 -10.03 -1.41 7.73
C TYR A 48 -10.89 -2.66 7.96
N GLN A 49 -11.90 -2.88 7.12
CA GLN A 49 -12.77 -4.06 7.18
C GLN A 49 -11.97 -5.36 6.94
N LYS A 50 -11.06 -5.37 5.97
CA LYS A 50 -10.20 -6.53 5.68
C LYS A 50 -9.35 -6.93 6.90
N TYR A 51 -8.88 -5.96 7.68
CA TYR A 51 -8.01 -6.15 8.84
C TYR A 51 -8.71 -5.93 10.18
N GLU A 52 -10.04 -6.04 10.22
CA GLU A 52 -10.82 -5.69 11.41
C GLU A 52 -10.37 -6.49 12.65
N ALA A 53 -10.15 -7.80 12.50
CA ALA A 53 -9.69 -8.65 13.61
C ALA A 53 -8.30 -8.25 14.13
N ASP A 54 -7.35 -7.97 13.23
CA ASP A 54 -5.98 -7.57 13.57
C ASP A 54 -5.98 -6.22 14.29
N LEU A 55 -6.80 -5.27 13.81
CA LEU A 55 -6.94 -3.94 14.41
C LEU A 55 -7.67 -4.02 15.75
N ALA A 56 -8.71 -4.84 15.87
CA ALA A 56 -9.44 -5.03 17.12
C ALA A 56 -8.59 -5.68 18.23
N ALA A 57 -7.56 -6.45 17.87
CA ALA A 57 -6.60 -7.01 18.81
C ALA A 57 -5.66 -5.95 19.43
N VAL A 58 -5.56 -4.74 18.84
CA VAL A 58 -4.76 -3.64 19.37
C VAL A 58 -5.61 -2.78 20.31
N ALA A 59 -5.31 -2.90 21.61
CA ALA A 59 -6.10 -2.25 22.67
C ALA A 59 -5.90 -0.72 22.74
N ASP A 60 -4.68 -0.24 22.48
CA ASP A 60 -4.37 1.19 22.50
C ASP A 60 -4.81 1.86 21.18
N ASP A 61 -5.60 2.92 21.28
CA ASP A 61 -6.19 3.59 20.12
C ASP A 61 -5.13 4.25 19.22
N HIS A 62 -4.05 4.78 19.81
CA HIS A 62 -2.96 5.38 19.05
C HIS A 62 -2.16 4.31 18.30
N ALA A 63 -1.81 3.22 18.98
CA ALA A 63 -1.14 2.08 18.36
C ALA A 63 -2.01 1.43 17.27
N ARG A 64 -3.35 1.39 17.45
CA ARG A 64 -4.27 0.88 16.42
C ARG A 64 -4.32 1.81 15.21
N PHE A 65 -4.31 3.12 15.43
CA PHE A 65 -4.22 4.11 14.36
C PHE A 65 -2.90 4.01 13.58
N ASP A 66 -1.77 3.92 14.27
CA ASP A 66 -0.45 3.73 13.66
C ASP A 66 -0.41 2.41 12.86
N ARG A 67 -0.94 1.34 13.44
CA ARG A 67 -1.04 0.04 12.77
C ARG A 67 -1.88 0.13 11.50
N PHE A 68 -2.98 0.87 11.52
CA PHE A 68 -3.80 1.06 10.33
C PHE A 68 -3.08 1.90 9.25
N CYS A 69 -2.25 2.86 9.63
CA CYS A 69 -1.36 3.56 8.70
C CYS A 69 -0.40 2.59 7.99
N GLU A 70 0.23 1.69 8.74
CA GLU A 70 1.13 0.65 8.20
C GLU A 70 0.39 -0.32 7.27
N LEU A 71 -0.76 -0.84 7.69
CA LEU A 71 -1.57 -1.75 6.90
C LEU A 71 -2.03 -1.11 5.58
N ASN A 72 -2.37 0.18 5.59
CA ASN A 72 -2.67 0.89 4.37
C ASN A 72 -1.46 0.94 3.41
N VAL A 73 -0.25 1.20 3.90
CA VAL A 73 0.96 1.14 3.06
C VAL A 73 1.14 -0.25 2.46
N ILE A 74 1.02 -1.28 3.30
CA ILE A 74 1.13 -2.68 2.89
C ILE A 74 0.15 -3.01 1.76
N GLU A 75 -1.12 -2.64 1.90
CA GLU A 75 -2.14 -2.86 0.86
C GLU A 75 -1.86 -2.07 -0.41
N GLN A 76 -1.40 -0.82 -0.31
CA GLN A 76 -1.05 -0.06 -1.50
C GLN A 76 0.18 -0.64 -2.23
N VAL A 77 1.15 -1.22 -1.52
CA VAL A 77 2.24 -1.99 -2.15
C VAL A 77 1.67 -3.15 -2.95
N TYR A 78 0.76 -3.93 -2.36
CA TYR A 78 0.11 -5.03 -3.09
C TYR A 78 -0.68 -4.53 -4.30
N HIS A 79 -1.47 -3.46 -4.19
CA HIS A 79 -2.20 -2.89 -5.32
C HIS A 79 -1.26 -2.46 -6.46
N VAL A 80 -0.11 -1.83 -6.14
CA VAL A 80 0.90 -1.49 -7.15
C VAL A 80 1.43 -2.74 -7.85
N CYS A 81 1.76 -3.78 -7.09
CA CYS A 81 2.24 -5.06 -7.61
C CYS A 81 1.20 -5.80 -8.46
N GLN A 82 -0.08 -5.61 -8.17
CA GLN A 82 -1.19 -6.20 -8.91
C GLN A 82 -1.46 -5.51 -10.25
N THR A 83 -0.85 -4.36 -10.52
CA THR A 83 -1.05 -3.67 -11.81
C THR A 83 -0.48 -4.45 -12.99
N THR A 84 -1.13 -4.33 -14.15
CA THR A 84 -0.64 -4.91 -15.42
C THR A 84 0.76 -4.41 -15.77
N LEU A 85 1.11 -3.18 -15.36
CA LEU A 85 2.38 -2.52 -15.62
C LEU A 85 3.55 -3.19 -14.87
N VAL A 86 3.40 -3.38 -13.56
CA VAL A 86 4.43 -3.99 -12.71
C VAL A 86 4.59 -5.48 -13.06
N GLN A 87 3.49 -6.22 -13.15
CA GLN A 87 3.56 -7.63 -13.55
C GLN A 87 4.08 -7.80 -14.98
N GLY A 88 3.75 -6.87 -15.88
CA GLY A 88 4.32 -6.82 -17.21
C GLY A 88 5.82 -6.57 -17.21
N ALA A 89 6.35 -5.77 -16.28
CA ALA A 89 7.78 -5.53 -16.09
C ALA A 89 8.52 -6.78 -15.63
N TRP A 90 8.00 -7.44 -14.60
CA TRP A 90 8.58 -8.70 -14.12
C TRP A 90 8.56 -9.79 -15.20
N ARG A 91 7.44 -9.94 -15.91
CA ARG A 91 7.31 -10.96 -16.97
C ARG A 91 8.28 -10.78 -18.13
N ARG A 92 8.68 -9.54 -18.46
CA ARG A 92 9.70 -9.27 -19.49
C ARG A 92 11.14 -9.24 -18.93
N GLY A 93 11.33 -9.64 -17.67
CA GLY A 93 12.65 -9.70 -17.02
C GLY A 93 13.23 -8.34 -16.63
N GLN A 94 12.41 -7.27 -16.57
CA GLN A 94 12.88 -5.98 -16.08
C GLN A 94 13.05 -6.04 -14.55
N GLU A 95 14.24 -5.69 -14.06
CA GLU A 95 14.52 -5.54 -12.63
C GLU A 95 13.65 -4.40 -12.06
N LEU A 96 12.77 -4.75 -11.13
CA LEU A 96 11.87 -3.81 -10.46
C LEU A 96 11.50 -4.35 -9.08
N ALA A 97 11.69 -3.54 -8.04
CA ALA A 97 11.27 -3.82 -6.68
C ALA A 97 10.23 -2.79 -6.23
N VAL A 98 9.24 -3.23 -5.45
CA VAL A 98 8.23 -2.37 -4.82
C VAL A 98 8.38 -2.49 -3.30
N HIS A 99 8.54 -1.36 -2.63
CA HIS A 99 8.83 -1.27 -1.20
C HIS A 99 7.71 -0.55 -0.44
N GLY A 100 7.43 -0.98 0.80
CA GLY A 100 6.52 -0.32 1.72
C GLY A 100 7.27 0.37 2.85
N TRP A 101 7.28 1.70 2.87
CA TRP A 101 7.91 2.51 3.92
C TRP A 101 6.88 3.39 4.63
N ILE A 102 7.16 3.75 5.87
CA ILE A 102 6.37 4.71 6.63
C ILE A 102 7.31 5.67 7.37
N TYR A 103 6.96 6.95 7.47
CA TYR A 103 7.78 7.90 8.25
C TYR A 103 6.96 8.62 9.33
N GLY A 104 7.64 8.99 10.42
CA GLY A 104 7.07 9.82 11.46
C GLY A 104 7.06 11.28 11.04
N VAL A 105 5.88 11.92 11.02
CA VAL A 105 5.82 13.38 10.76
C VAL A 105 6.43 14.19 11.91
N HIS A 106 6.46 13.62 13.11
CA HIS A 106 6.94 14.28 14.31
C HIS A 106 8.48 14.31 14.42
N ASP A 107 9.18 13.35 13.80
CA ASP A 107 10.64 13.17 13.90
C ASP A 107 11.35 13.08 12.53
N GLY A 108 10.61 12.87 11.44
CA GLY A 108 11.13 12.71 10.09
C GLY A 108 11.82 11.37 9.84
N LEU A 109 11.75 10.41 10.78
CA LEU A 109 12.44 9.13 10.66
C LEU A 109 11.65 8.16 9.77
N ILE A 110 12.36 7.48 8.88
CA ILE A 110 11.81 6.46 7.99
C ILE A 110 11.93 5.10 8.67
N HIS A 111 10.84 4.33 8.61
CA HIS A 111 10.75 2.95 9.03
C HIS A 111 10.44 2.08 7.81
N ASP A 112 11.29 1.07 7.59
CA ASP A 112 11.02 0.01 6.63
C ASP A 112 10.03 -0.97 7.24
N LEU A 113 8.91 -1.24 6.55
CA LEU A 113 7.91 -2.22 6.98
C LEU A 113 8.37 -3.67 6.70
N ASN A 114 9.61 -3.85 6.24
CA ASN A 114 10.19 -5.11 5.80
C ASN A 114 9.35 -5.75 4.68
N LEU A 115 8.72 -4.92 3.85
CA LEU A 115 7.91 -5.34 2.71
C LEU A 115 8.59 -4.92 1.42
N THR A 116 9.21 -5.88 0.75
CA THR A 116 9.79 -5.70 -0.59
C THR A 116 9.32 -6.83 -1.48
N ILE A 117 8.75 -6.49 -2.63
CA ILE A 117 8.25 -7.45 -3.63
C ILE A 117 9.04 -7.24 -4.93
N THR A 118 9.63 -8.30 -5.43
CA THR A 118 10.56 -8.28 -6.59
C THR A 118 10.06 -9.09 -7.78
N ARG A 119 9.05 -9.94 -7.59
CA ARG A 119 8.51 -10.81 -8.64
C ARG A 119 7.06 -11.21 -8.36
N ALA A 120 6.36 -11.66 -9.40
CA ALA A 120 4.95 -12.01 -9.34
C ALA A 120 4.66 -13.22 -8.44
N GLU A 121 5.65 -14.09 -8.17
CA GLU A 121 5.49 -15.26 -7.31
C GLU A 121 5.37 -14.89 -5.83
N GLU A 122 5.71 -13.66 -5.46
CA GLU A 122 5.63 -13.15 -4.09
C GLU A 122 4.26 -12.51 -3.77
N ILE A 123 3.40 -12.30 -4.78
CA ILE A 123 2.00 -11.89 -4.58
C ILE A 123 1.07 -13.10 -4.59
N ASP A 124 -0.12 -12.96 -4.01
CA ASP A 124 -1.14 -14.01 -3.97
C ASP A 124 -1.49 -14.53 -5.39
N ALA A 125 -1.62 -15.85 -5.51
CA ALA A 125 -1.84 -16.53 -6.78
C ALA A 125 -3.09 -16.03 -7.53
N LEU A 126 -4.14 -15.60 -6.81
CA LEU A 126 -5.36 -15.04 -7.39
C LEU A 126 -5.07 -13.82 -8.29
N TYR A 127 -4.06 -13.02 -7.93
CA TYR A 127 -3.74 -11.79 -8.66
C TYR A 127 -2.62 -11.97 -9.70
N ARG A 128 -2.04 -13.16 -9.83
CA ARG A 128 -0.96 -13.40 -10.80
C ARG A 128 -1.54 -13.45 -12.21
N MET A 129 -1.10 -12.51 -13.06
CA MET A 129 -1.53 -12.43 -14.45
C MET A 129 -0.69 -13.36 -15.33
N VAL A 130 -1.33 -14.37 -15.88
CA VAL A 130 -0.74 -15.27 -16.88
C VAL A 130 -0.92 -14.68 -18.27
N ALA A 131 0.07 -14.84 -19.16
CA ALA A 131 -0.07 -14.43 -20.55
C ALA A 131 -1.25 -15.18 -21.20
N LYS A 132 -2.05 -14.46 -22.02
CA LYS A 132 -3.04 -15.11 -22.88
C LYS A 132 -2.29 -16.07 -23.82
N ARG A 133 -2.78 -17.31 -23.91
CA ARG A 133 -2.32 -18.31 -24.89
C ARG A 133 -2.47 -17.80 -26.31
#